data_AF-A0A6G4R5X9-F1
#
_entry.id   AF-A0A6G4R5X9-F1
#
_cell.length_a   1.000
_cell.length_b   1.000
_cell.length_c   1.000
_cell.angle_alpha   90.00
_cell.angle_beta   90.00
_cell.angle_gamma   90.00
#
_symmetry.space_group_name_H-M   'P 1'
#
loop_
_entity.id
_entity.type
_entity.pdbx_description
1 polymer ?
#
loop_
_entity_poly.entity_id
_entity_poly.type
_entity_poly.pdbx_seq_one_letter_code
_entity_poly.pdbx_strand_id
1 'polypeptide(L)'
;MNVFWLDAEPRLAARYHCDQHVNKLLLEAAQVLCTAARENGLEREFLYQPTHIAHPVTQWATESRANWLRLREHAEALNAEFVERYEKDEDHASWQVIEQIDPDEIDFPASEPTPRPQAMPDEYKRPDDPVAAYRAYYAGEKAEWAEWNYTDEPPWLEEYLPALE
;
A
#
# COMPACT_ATOMS: atom_id res chain seq x y z
N MET A 1 0.27 1.78 -10.03
CA MET A 1 0.82 1.23 -8.78
C MET A 1 0.89 2.35 -7.78
N ASN A 2 0.03 2.35 -6.78
CA ASN A 2 0.07 3.32 -5.69
C ASN A 2 0.01 2.58 -4.36
N VAL A 3 0.55 3.21 -3.32
CA VAL A 3 0.29 2.82 -1.94
C VAL A 3 -0.37 4.00 -1.29
N PHE A 4 -1.63 3.86 -0.86
CA PHE A 4 -2.36 4.94 -0.23
C PHE A 4 -2.24 4.84 1.29
N TRP A 5 -1.42 5.70 1.87
CA TRP A 5 -1.22 5.76 3.31
C TRP A 5 -2.34 6.57 3.99
N LEU A 6 -3.54 6.00 4.05
CA LEU A 6 -4.76 6.70 4.51
C LEU A 6 -4.84 6.92 6.03
N ASP A 7 -3.95 6.28 6.79
CA ASP A 7 -3.76 6.49 8.22
C ASP A 7 -2.31 6.15 8.62
N ALA A 8 -1.90 6.53 9.82
CA ALA A 8 -0.65 6.08 10.41
C ALA A 8 -0.76 4.63 10.91
N GLU A 9 -1.93 4.24 11.41
CA GLU A 9 -2.21 2.88 11.86
C GLU A 9 -2.58 1.99 10.65
N PRO A 10 -1.81 0.93 10.34
CA PRO A 10 -1.99 0.13 9.12
C PRO A 10 -3.40 -0.46 8.97
N ARG A 11 -4.00 -0.93 10.07
CA ARG A 11 -5.37 -1.49 10.06
C ARG A 11 -6.43 -0.44 9.73
N LEU A 12 -6.30 0.78 10.26
CA LEU A 12 -7.20 1.87 9.89
C LEU A 12 -7.00 2.29 8.44
N ALA A 13 -5.74 2.39 7.99
CA ALA A 13 -5.42 2.70 6.62
C ALA A 13 -6.06 1.68 5.66
N ALA A 14 -5.94 0.38 5.95
CA ALA A 14 -6.59 -0.69 5.19
C ALA A 14 -8.12 -0.54 5.16
N ARG A 15 -8.76 -0.37 6.34
CA ARG A 15 -10.22 -0.19 6.44
C ARG A 15 -10.75 0.98 5.61
N TYR A 16 -10.00 2.08 5.52
CA TYR A 16 -10.44 3.26 4.77
C TYR A 16 -10.41 3.10 3.25
N HIS A 17 -9.76 2.06 2.71
CA HIS A 17 -9.84 1.80 1.29
C HIS A 17 -11.26 1.44 0.87
N CYS A 18 -11.63 1.85 -0.34
CA CYS A 18 -12.85 1.41 -0.99
C CYS A 18 -12.71 -0.04 -1.42
N ASP A 19 -13.84 -0.68 -1.71
CA ASP A 19 -13.90 -2.11 -1.94
C ASP A 19 -13.02 -2.54 -3.13
N GLN A 20 -13.04 -1.76 -4.21
CA GLN A 20 -12.24 -2.05 -5.39
C GLN A 20 -10.72 -1.99 -5.12
N HIS A 21 -10.30 -1.24 -4.10
CA HIS A 21 -8.89 -1.01 -3.80
C HIS A 21 -8.28 -2.03 -2.84
N VAL A 22 -9.03 -2.62 -1.90
CA VAL A 22 -8.45 -3.61 -0.96
C VAL A 22 -7.76 -4.75 -1.72
N ASN A 23 -8.47 -5.36 -2.67
CA ASN A 23 -7.94 -6.45 -3.49
C ASN A 23 -6.80 -5.99 -4.42
N LYS A 24 -6.97 -4.84 -5.10
CA LYS A 24 -6.00 -4.33 -6.07
C LYS A 24 -4.67 -3.93 -5.40
N LEU A 25 -4.73 -3.29 -4.24
CA LEU A 25 -3.54 -2.77 -3.57
C LEU A 25 -2.70 -3.89 -2.95
N LEU A 26 -3.30 -5.02 -2.58
CA LEU A 26 -2.55 -6.23 -2.20
C LEU A 26 -1.68 -6.75 -3.33
N LEU A 27 -2.23 -6.85 -4.54
CA LEU A 27 -1.48 -7.26 -5.72
C LEU A 27 -0.36 -6.28 -6.05
N GLU A 28 -0.66 -4.97 -6.01
CA GLU A 28 0.35 -3.93 -6.26
C GLU A 28 1.46 -3.95 -5.19
N ALA A 29 1.12 -4.13 -3.91
CA ALA A 29 2.10 -4.27 -2.83
C ALA A 29 2.98 -5.51 -3.01
N ALA A 30 2.42 -6.66 -3.37
CA ALA A 30 3.21 -7.87 -3.61
C ALA A 30 4.17 -7.72 -4.79
N GLN A 31 3.74 -7.05 -5.87
CA GLN A 31 4.58 -6.74 -7.01
C GLN A 31 5.76 -5.84 -6.61
N VAL A 32 5.53 -4.81 -5.78
CA VAL A 32 6.59 -3.95 -5.24
C VAL A 32 7.54 -4.75 -4.35
N LEU A 33 7.01 -5.47 -3.35
CA LEU A 33 7.80 -6.19 -2.37
C LEU A 33 8.67 -7.28 -3.01
N CYS A 34 8.13 -8.00 -4.00
CA CYS A 34 8.89 -9.00 -4.77
C CYS A 34 9.95 -8.35 -5.65
N THR A 35 9.63 -7.24 -6.32
CA THR A 35 10.63 -6.50 -7.12
C THR A 35 11.77 -6.01 -6.22
N ALA A 36 11.44 -5.40 -5.08
CA ALA A 36 12.43 -4.93 -4.12
C ALA A 36 13.29 -6.06 -3.53
N ALA A 37 12.71 -7.23 -3.26
CA ALA A 37 13.46 -8.39 -2.80
C ALA A 37 14.44 -8.91 -3.87
N ARG A 38 13.99 -9.01 -5.13
CA ARG A 38 14.86 -9.43 -6.26
C ARG A 38 16.00 -8.45 -6.52
N GLU A 39 15.70 -7.16 -6.54
CA GLU A 39 16.73 -6.11 -6.71
C GLU A 39 17.79 -6.13 -5.59
N ASN A 40 17.43 -6.66 -4.42
CA ASN A 40 18.32 -6.86 -3.27
C ASN A 40 18.80 -8.32 -3.11
N GLY A 41 18.90 -9.06 -4.22
CA GLY A 41 19.61 -10.34 -4.28
C GLY A 41 18.79 -11.59 -3.96
N LEU A 42 17.50 -11.47 -3.61
CA LEU A 42 16.65 -12.63 -3.36
C LEU A 42 16.13 -13.25 -4.66
N GLU A 43 16.71 -14.38 -5.04
CA GLU A 43 16.24 -15.18 -6.19
C GLU A 43 15.41 -16.39 -5.73
N ARG A 44 14.10 -16.35 -5.98
CA ARG A 44 13.15 -17.44 -5.71
C ARG A 44 12.10 -17.53 -6.83
N GLU A 45 11.65 -18.74 -7.14
CA GLU A 45 10.66 -18.97 -8.22
C GLU A 45 9.25 -18.47 -7.87
N PHE A 46 8.88 -18.48 -6.58
CA PHE A 46 7.55 -18.07 -6.12
C PHE A 46 7.34 -16.54 -6.15
N LEU A 47 8.41 -15.75 -6.26
CA LEU A 47 8.32 -14.30 -6.33
C LEU A 47 7.76 -13.84 -7.68
N TYR A 48 6.89 -12.82 -7.66
CA TYR A 48 6.46 -12.14 -8.87
C TYR A 48 7.66 -11.66 -9.70
N GLN A 49 7.48 -11.59 -11.03
CA GLN A 49 8.49 -11.03 -11.92
C GLN A 49 8.69 -9.53 -11.65
N PRO A 50 9.93 -9.01 -11.77
CA PRO A 50 10.22 -7.59 -11.57
C PRO A 50 9.32 -6.70 -12.40
N THR A 51 8.75 -5.67 -11.77
CA THR A 51 7.86 -4.72 -12.44
C THR A 51 7.95 -3.34 -11.79
N HIS A 52 7.65 -2.30 -12.55
CA HIS A 52 7.62 -0.92 -12.05
C HIS A 52 8.91 -0.50 -11.29
N ILE A 53 10.09 -0.97 -11.74
CA ILE A 53 11.38 -0.79 -11.03
C ILE A 53 11.69 0.70 -10.78
N ALA A 54 11.41 1.56 -11.75
CA ALA A 54 11.64 3.01 -11.65
C ALA A 54 10.51 3.77 -10.91
N HIS A 55 9.49 3.07 -10.41
CA HIS A 55 8.40 3.72 -9.69
C HIS A 55 8.88 4.16 -8.29
N PRO A 56 8.50 5.37 -7.80
CA PRO A 56 8.99 5.89 -6.52
C PRO A 56 8.78 4.96 -5.33
N VAL A 57 7.65 4.26 -5.28
CA VAL A 57 7.35 3.28 -4.23
C VAL A 57 8.27 2.06 -4.30
N THR A 58 8.58 1.58 -5.51
CA THR A 58 9.48 0.45 -5.70
C THR A 58 10.90 0.81 -5.28
N GLN A 59 11.40 1.96 -5.72
CA GLN A 59 12.71 2.46 -5.30
C GLN A 59 12.80 2.63 -3.78
N TRP A 60 11.76 3.20 -3.16
CA TRP A 60 11.68 3.36 -1.71
C TRP A 60 11.69 2.01 -0.97
N ALA A 61 10.95 1.02 -1.44
CA ALA A 61 10.94 -0.32 -0.86
C ALA A 61 12.26 -1.08 -1.08
N THR A 62 12.96 -0.83 -2.19
CA THR A 62 14.29 -1.40 -2.47
C THR A 62 15.38 -0.76 -1.58
N GLU A 63 15.27 0.54 -1.27
CA GLU A 63 16.31 1.31 -0.59
C GLU A 63 16.61 0.85 0.85
N SER A 64 15.60 0.40 1.60
CA SER A 64 15.75 0.13 3.04
C SER A 64 14.88 -1.00 3.55
N ARG A 65 15.43 -1.80 4.48
CA ARG A 65 14.71 -2.85 5.20
C ARG A 65 13.49 -2.32 5.93
N ALA A 66 13.60 -1.16 6.59
CA ALA A 66 12.48 -0.56 7.31
C ALA A 66 11.35 -0.12 6.37
N ASN A 67 11.67 0.34 5.16
CA ASN A 67 10.68 0.72 4.16
C ASN A 67 9.93 -0.51 3.64
N TRP A 68 10.67 -1.56 3.28
CA TRP A 68 10.09 -2.83 2.85
C TRP A 68 9.16 -3.42 3.90
N LEU A 69 9.59 -3.45 5.17
CA LEU A 69 8.78 -3.96 6.28
C LEU A 69 7.51 -3.14 6.50
N ARG A 70 7.57 -1.81 6.37
CA ARG A 70 6.38 -0.95 6.45
C ARG A 70 5.38 -1.23 5.35
N LEU A 71 5.84 -1.48 4.13
CA LEU A 71 4.96 -1.87 3.04
C LEU A 71 4.38 -3.27 3.26
N ARG A 72 5.17 -4.21 3.79
CA ARG A 72 4.68 -5.55 4.17
C ARG A 72 3.61 -5.45 5.26
N GLU A 73 3.81 -4.65 6.30
CA GLU A 73 2.83 -4.43 7.37
C GLU A 73 1.52 -3.83 6.83
N HIS A 74 1.63 -2.89 5.89
CA HIS A 74 0.44 -2.37 5.21
C HIS A 74 -0.27 -3.42 4.35
N ALA A 75 0.49 -4.27 3.64
CA ALA A 75 -0.06 -5.39 2.89
C ALA A 75 -0.72 -6.44 3.81
N GLU A 76 -0.15 -6.71 4.98
CA GLU A 76 -0.76 -7.60 5.99
C GLU A 76 -2.10 -7.04 6.47
N ALA A 77 -2.15 -5.74 6.76
CA ALA A 77 -3.37 -5.08 7.16
C ALA A 77 -4.44 -5.10 6.05
N LEU A 78 -4.04 -4.90 4.79
CA LEU A 78 -4.93 -5.05 3.64
C LEU A 78 -5.43 -6.49 3.47
N ASN A 79 -4.59 -7.49 3.74
CA ASN A 79 -4.98 -8.90 3.64
C ASN A 79 -6.01 -9.25 4.72
N ALA A 80 -5.77 -8.81 5.94
CA ALA A 80 -6.72 -9.04 7.01
C ALA A 80 -8.04 -8.29 6.76
N GLU A 81 -7.99 -7.06 6.22
CA GLU A 81 -9.20 -6.37 5.74
C GLU A 81 -9.89 -7.13 4.62
N PHE A 82 -9.16 -7.69 3.65
CA PHE A 82 -9.73 -8.52 2.57
C PHE A 82 -10.48 -9.74 3.13
N VAL A 83 -9.89 -10.43 4.09
CA VAL A 83 -10.48 -11.62 4.73
C VAL A 83 -11.74 -11.24 5.49
N GLU A 84 -11.67 -10.20 6.33
CA GLU A 84 -12.79 -9.75 7.16
C GLU A 84 -13.93 -9.16 6.32
N ARG A 85 -13.59 -8.23 5.41
CA ARG A 85 -14.58 -7.47 4.61
C ARG A 85 -15.35 -8.34 3.62
N TYR A 86 -14.71 -9.36 3.03
CA TYR A 86 -15.31 -10.22 2.01
C TYR A 86 -15.60 -11.63 2.50
N GLU A 87 -15.58 -11.84 3.82
CA GLU A 87 -15.89 -13.11 4.49
C GLU A 87 -15.15 -14.29 3.84
N LYS A 88 -13.84 -14.14 3.65
CA LYS A 88 -13.01 -15.18 3.02
C LYS A 88 -12.54 -16.19 4.05
N ASP A 89 -12.47 -17.44 3.63
CA ASP A 89 -11.88 -18.52 4.44
C ASP A 89 -10.35 -18.60 4.30
N GLU A 90 -9.79 -17.94 3.28
CA GLU A 90 -8.36 -17.96 2.95
C GLU A 90 -7.83 -16.56 2.69
N ASP A 91 -6.53 -16.39 2.94
CA ASP A 91 -5.80 -15.18 2.63
C ASP A 91 -5.77 -14.90 1.12
N HIS A 92 -5.58 -13.62 0.79
CA HIS A 92 -5.39 -13.21 -0.59
C HIS A 92 -4.15 -13.88 -1.19
N ALA A 93 -4.23 -14.38 -2.43
CA ALA A 93 -3.13 -15.11 -3.07
C ALA A 93 -1.80 -14.31 -3.12
N SER A 94 -1.88 -12.98 -3.21
CA SER A 94 -0.68 -12.14 -3.15
C SER A 94 -0.07 -12.06 -1.74
N TRP A 95 -0.86 -12.17 -0.67
CA TRP A 95 -0.33 -12.27 0.69
C TRP A 95 0.39 -13.59 0.90
N GLN A 96 -0.15 -14.69 0.37
CA GLN A 96 0.51 -16.01 0.40
C GLN A 96 1.91 -15.99 -0.23
N VAL A 97 2.16 -15.10 -1.20
CA VAL A 97 3.51 -14.87 -1.76
C VAL A 97 4.36 -14.02 -0.81
N ILE A 98 3.80 -12.93 -0.27
CA ILE A 98 4.52 -12.01 0.62
C ILE A 98 4.97 -12.71 1.91
N GLU A 99 4.11 -13.53 2.51
CA GLU A 99 4.39 -14.19 3.79
C GLU A 99 5.54 -15.19 3.73
N GLN A 100 5.78 -15.78 2.54
CA GLN A 100 6.90 -16.70 2.29
C GLN A 100 8.25 -15.98 2.24
N ILE A 101 8.26 -14.65 2.12
CA ILE A 101 9.50 -13.87 2.01
C ILE A 101 10.08 -13.66 3.42
N ASP A 102 11.22 -14.27 3.68
CA ASP A 102 12.02 -13.99 4.86
C ASP A 102 12.84 -12.69 4.64
N PRO A 103 12.55 -11.60 5.38
CA PRO A 103 13.27 -10.34 5.23
C PRO A 103 14.74 -10.42 5.69
N ASP A 104 15.14 -11.48 6.39
CA ASP A 104 16.55 -11.70 6.77
C ASP A 104 17.37 -12.32 5.63
N GLU A 105 16.72 -12.83 4.58
CA GLU A 105 17.37 -13.31 3.35
C GLU A 105 17.56 -12.21 2.28
N ILE A 106 17.21 -10.96 2.58
CA ILE A 106 17.28 -9.83 1.64
C ILE A 106 18.41 -8.86 2.04
N ASP A 107 19.32 -8.57 1.11
CA ASP A 107 20.47 -7.70 1.33
C ASP A 107 20.13 -6.22 1.06
N PHE A 108 19.37 -5.60 1.97
CA PHE A 108 19.00 -4.19 1.81
C PHE A 108 20.19 -3.23 1.93
N PRO A 109 20.24 -2.14 1.13
CA PRO A 109 21.31 -1.14 1.20
C PRO A 109 21.34 -0.34 2.51
N ALA A 110 20.17 -0.11 3.12
CA ALA A 110 20.00 0.59 4.39
C ALA A 110 19.02 -0.13 5.31
N SER A 111 19.06 0.21 6.60
CA SER A 111 18.13 -0.33 7.61
C SER A 111 17.17 0.73 8.15
N GLU A 112 17.51 2.00 8.02
CA GLU A 112 16.77 3.12 8.56
C GLU A 112 15.57 3.49 7.67
N PRO A 113 14.45 3.93 8.24
CA PRO A 113 13.30 4.36 7.45
C PRO A 113 13.61 5.64 6.68
N THR A 114 13.19 5.71 5.41
CA THR A 114 13.20 6.95 4.62
C THR A 114 11.77 7.46 4.41
N PRO A 115 11.57 8.76 4.10
CA PRO A 115 10.24 9.33 3.92
C PRO A 115 9.41 8.57 2.87
N ARG A 116 8.13 8.31 3.18
CA ARG A 116 7.22 7.64 2.25
C ARG A 116 7.06 8.48 0.98
N PRO A 117 7.22 7.88 -0.21
CA PRO A 117 7.06 8.62 -1.46
C PRO A 117 5.59 9.03 -1.61
N GLN A 118 5.36 10.23 -2.16
CA GLN A 118 4.04 10.72 -2.51
C GLN A 118 3.85 10.55 -4.02
N ALA A 119 3.51 9.31 -4.42
CA ALA A 119 3.25 8.93 -5.80
C ALA A 119 1.86 9.44 -6.25
N MET A 120 1.75 10.75 -6.39
CA MET A 120 0.52 11.47 -6.67
C MET A 120 0.82 12.79 -7.43
N PRO A 121 -0.19 13.43 -8.04
CA PRO A 121 -0.05 14.76 -8.63
C PRO A 121 0.47 15.80 -7.62
N ASP A 122 1.19 16.83 -8.11
CA ASP A 122 1.85 17.82 -7.27
C ASP A 122 0.89 18.62 -6.38
N GLU A 123 -0.35 18.85 -6.84
CA GLU A 123 -1.37 19.59 -6.09
C GLU A 123 -1.79 18.94 -4.77
N TYR A 124 -1.63 17.61 -4.65
CA TYR A 124 -1.97 16.87 -3.44
C TYR A 124 -0.78 16.71 -2.49
N LYS A 125 0.45 16.98 -2.94
CA LYS A 125 1.65 16.69 -2.15
C LYS A 125 1.74 17.59 -0.92
N ARG A 126 2.02 16.98 0.23
CA ARG A 126 2.27 17.67 1.51
C ARG A 126 3.49 17.05 2.19
N PRO A 127 4.68 17.66 2.08
CA PRO A 127 5.93 17.06 2.57
C PRO A 127 5.88 16.64 4.04
N ASP A 128 5.24 17.45 4.88
CA ASP A 128 5.19 17.25 6.33
C ASP A 128 4.03 16.37 6.81
N ASP A 129 3.06 16.07 5.94
CA ASP A 129 1.90 15.25 6.28
C ASP A 129 1.49 14.32 5.12
N PRO A 130 2.18 13.18 4.96
CA PRO A 130 1.85 12.20 3.93
C PRO A 130 0.42 11.65 4.06
N VAL A 131 -0.12 11.51 5.28
CA VAL A 131 -1.46 10.96 5.48
C VAL A 131 -2.50 11.91 4.92
N ALA A 132 -2.40 13.20 5.26
CA ALA A 132 -3.29 14.20 4.69
C ALA A 132 -3.14 14.26 3.16
N ALA A 133 -1.92 14.24 2.62
CA ALA A 133 -1.67 14.23 1.18
C ALA A 133 -2.42 13.08 0.49
N TYR A 134 -2.29 11.86 1.03
CA TYR A 134 -2.98 10.69 0.50
C TYR A 134 -4.49 10.75 0.66
N ARG A 135 -5.02 11.26 1.78
CA ARG A 135 -6.47 11.46 1.97
C ARG A 135 -7.03 12.44 0.94
N ALA A 136 -6.35 13.55 0.68
CA ALA A 136 -6.77 14.52 -0.31
C ALA A 136 -6.72 13.94 -1.74
N TYR A 137 -5.65 13.23 -2.09
CA TYR A 137 -5.56 12.54 -3.37
C TYR A 137 -6.65 11.47 -3.54
N TYR A 138 -6.93 10.72 -2.47
CA TYR A 138 -7.97 9.68 -2.48
C TYR A 138 -9.37 10.30 -2.65
N ALA A 139 -9.68 11.34 -1.89
CA ALA A 139 -10.94 12.06 -1.99
C ALA A 139 -11.14 12.69 -3.38
N GLY A 140 -10.15 13.43 -3.88
CA GLY A 140 -10.26 14.17 -5.13
C GLY A 140 -10.34 13.28 -6.38
N GLU A 141 -9.68 12.12 -6.37
CA GLU A 141 -9.46 11.33 -7.59
C GLU A 141 -10.10 9.94 -7.56
N LYS A 142 -10.59 9.50 -6.41
CA LYS A 142 -11.13 8.15 -6.21
C LYS A 142 -12.56 8.16 -5.68
N ALA A 143 -12.94 9.15 -4.87
CA ALA A 143 -14.26 9.18 -4.23
C ALA A 143 -15.44 9.13 -5.21
N GLU A 144 -15.31 9.75 -6.40
CA GLU A 144 -16.40 9.79 -7.40
C GLU A 144 -16.91 8.39 -7.82
N TRP A 145 -16.02 7.39 -7.86
CA TRP A 145 -16.35 6.03 -8.29
C TRP A 145 -16.14 4.98 -7.21
N ALA A 146 -15.62 5.38 -6.05
CA ALA A 146 -15.34 4.49 -4.94
C ALA A 146 -16.63 4.00 -4.28
N GLU A 147 -16.65 2.74 -3.87
CA GLU A 147 -17.76 2.15 -3.14
C GLU A 147 -17.27 1.58 -1.80
N TRP A 148 -18.08 1.76 -0.76
CA TRP A 148 -17.89 1.17 0.57
C TRP A 148 -19.17 0.41 0.95
N ASN A 149 -19.45 -0.66 0.22
CA ASN A 149 -20.66 -1.47 0.43
C ASN A 149 -20.52 -2.43 1.62
N TYR A 150 -19.28 -2.74 2.02
CA TYR A 150 -18.95 -3.75 3.02
C TYR A 150 -18.27 -3.18 4.27
N THR A 151 -18.08 -1.86 4.34
CA THR A 151 -17.48 -1.15 5.47
C THR A 151 -18.01 0.27 5.51
N ASP A 152 -17.78 0.98 6.61
CA ASP A 152 -18.16 2.39 6.70
C ASP A 152 -17.25 3.26 5.84
N GLU A 153 -17.81 4.31 5.24
CA GLU A 153 -17.02 5.34 4.59
C GLU A 153 -16.04 5.99 5.60
N PRO A 154 -14.83 6.38 5.16
CA PRO A 154 -13.87 7.00 6.05
C PRO A 154 -14.44 8.30 6.63
N PRO A 155 -14.38 8.53 7.95
CA PRO A 155 -14.99 9.71 8.58
C PRO A 155 -14.36 11.03 8.14
N TRP A 156 -13.12 10.97 7.64
CA TRP A 156 -12.42 12.12 7.10
C TRP A 156 -12.83 12.45 5.65
N LEU A 157 -13.53 11.57 4.93
CA LEU A 157 -13.77 11.72 3.49
C LEU A 157 -14.53 13.03 3.17
N GLU A 158 -15.58 13.32 3.92
CA GLU A 158 -16.41 14.52 3.76
C GLU A 158 -15.60 15.82 3.93
N GLU A 159 -14.57 15.82 4.78
CA GLU A 159 -13.71 16.99 5.02
C GLU A 159 -12.86 17.36 3.79
N TYR A 160 -12.61 16.41 2.88
CA TYR A 160 -11.81 16.60 1.67
C TYR A 160 -12.65 16.72 0.40
N LEU A 161 -13.94 16.39 0.45
CA LEU A 161 -14.82 16.61 -0.69
C LEU A 161 -15.14 18.11 -0.80
N PRO A 162 -15.13 18.69 -2.01
CA PRO A 162 -15.64 20.04 -2.18
C PRO A 162 -17.07 20.07 -1.69
N ALA A 163 -17.43 21.08 -0.89
CA ALA A 163 -18.80 21.28 -0.44
C ALA A 163 -19.72 21.22 -1.66
N LEU A 164 -20.69 20.30 -1.65
CA LEU A 164 -21.73 20.26 -2.66
C LEU A 164 -22.53 21.56 -2.52
N GLU A 165 -22.25 22.54 -3.39
CA GLU A 165 -23.05 23.76 -3.55
C GLU A 165 -24.40 23.47 -4.23
#